data_AF-A0A9X3IKL5-F1
#
_entry.id   AF-A0A9X3IKL5-F1
#
_cell.length_a   1.000
_cell.length_b   1.000
_cell.length_c   1.000
_cell.angle_alpha   90.00
_cell.angle_beta   90.00
_cell.angle_gamma   90.00
#
_symmetry.space_group_name_H-M   'P 1'
#
loop_
_entity.id
_entity.type
_entity.pdbx_description
1 polymer ?
#
loop_
_entity_poly.entity_id
_entity_poly.type
_entity_poly.pdbx_seq_one_letter_code
_entity_poly.pdbx_strand_id
1 'polypeptide(L)'
;MEEPDPLDPDFSYLFEWFWSMRAGLSAGLNGAEPLSMTEMAHWMALTGDILRREEIRIIRSMDDAYLAAVARERAEAAERSPNRK
;
A
#
# COMPACT_ATOMS: atom_id res chain seq x y z
N MET A 1 -5.21 20.58 -13.97
CA MET A 1 -5.42 19.51 -12.99
C MET A 1 -6.71 18.84 -13.44
N GLU A 2 -6.61 17.66 -14.02
CA GLU A 2 -7.78 16.86 -14.38
C GLU A 2 -8.41 16.42 -13.05
N GLU A 3 -9.62 16.89 -12.76
CA GLU A 3 -10.37 16.46 -11.59
C GLU A 3 -10.81 15.00 -11.82
N PRO A 4 -10.51 14.05 -10.93
CA PRO A 4 -10.80 12.64 -11.16
C PRO A 4 -12.31 12.44 -11.33
N ASP A 5 -12.70 11.78 -12.42
CA ASP A 5 -14.10 11.50 -12.74
C ASP A 5 -14.72 10.67 -11.59
N PRO A 6 -15.76 11.19 -10.90
CA PRO A 6 -16.40 10.49 -9.79
C PRO A 6 -17.06 9.16 -10.19
N LEU A 7 -17.12 8.83 -11.48
CA LEU A 7 -17.68 7.60 -12.02
C LEU A 7 -16.66 6.71 -12.76
N ASP A 8 -15.35 6.97 -12.65
CA ASP A 8 -14.32 6.10 -13.25
C ASP A 8 -14.41 4.68 -12.65
N PRO A 9 -14.88 3.66 -13.40
CA PRO A 9 -15.03 2.29 -12.89
C PRO A 9 -13.69 1.60 -12.67
N ASP A 10 -12.61 2.12 -13.25
CA ASP A 10 -11.36 1.38 -13.38
C ASP A 10 -10.48 1.53 -12.14
N PHE A 11 -10.80 2.47 -11.22
CA PHE A 11 -10.08 2.73 -9.96
C PHE A 11 -8.55 2.78 -10.12
N SER A 12 -8.07 3.07 -11.32
CA SER A 12 -6.67 2.82 -11.72
C SER A 12 -5.70 3.76 -11.01
N TYR A 13 -6.14 4.99 -10.72
CA TYR A 13 -5.41 5.97 -9.94
C TYR A 13 -5.12 5.51 -8.49
N LEU A 14 -5.92 4.58 -7.94
CA LEU A 14 -5.66 4.03 -6.61
C LEU A 14 -4.34 3.25 -6.54
N PHE A 15 -3.85 2.73 -7.67
CA PHE A 15 -2.54 2.09 -7.73
C PHE A 15 -1.42 3.08 -7.43
N GLU A 16 -1.45 4.25 -8.07
CA GLU A 16 -0.47 5.31 -7.82
C GLU A 16 -0.58 5.86 -6.39
N TRP A 17 -1.80 6.07 -5.90
CA TRP A 17 -2.04 6.52 -4.53
C TRP A 17 -1.54 5.52 -3.50
N PHE A 18 -1.75 4.22 -3.74
CA PHE A 18 -1.24 3.15 -2.88
C PHE A 18 0.28 3.21 -2.73
N TRP A 19 1.00 3.35 -3.84
CA TRP A 19 2.47 3.45 -3.80
C TRP A 19 2.95 4.75 -3.19
N SER A 20 2.25 5.86 -3.41
CA SER A 20 2.54 7.14 -2.75
C SER A 20 2.42 7.02 -1.22
N MET A 21 1.34 6.44 -0.71
CA MET A 21 1.17 6.17 0.73
C MET A 21 2.28 5.28 1.28
N ARG A 22 2.63 4.22 0.54
CA ARG A 22 3.62 3.22 0.94
C ARG A 22 5.06 3.70 0.87
N ALA A 23 5.38 4.67 0.03
CA ALA A 23 6.70 5.29 0.00
C ALA A 23 7.01 6.07 1.29
N GLY A 24 5.97 6.57 1.98
CA GLY A 24 6.10 7.25 3.27
C GLY A 24 6.23 6.31 4.47
N LEU A 25 5.89 5.03 4.31
CA LEU A 25 6.02 4.01 5.34
C LEU A 25 7.49 3.60 5.50
N SER A 26 8.05 3.81 6.70
CA SER A 26 9.37 3.30 7.03
C SER A 26 9.31 1.77 7.11
N ALA A 27 10.24 1.07 6.45
CA ALA A 27 10.41 -0.36 6.68
C ALA A 27 10.96 -0.57 8.11
N GLY A 28 10.07 -0.88 9.06
CA GLY A 28 10.44 -1.13 10.45
C GLY A 28 11.29 -2.40 10.61
N LEU A 29 11.90 -2.57 11.80
CA LEU A 29 12.68 -3.77 12.14
C LEU A 29 11.88 -5.08 11.99
N ASN A 30 10.56 -5.03 12.14
CA ASN A 30 9.66 -6.20 12.05
C ASN A 30 9.14 -6.47 10.64
N GLY A 31 9.47 -5.62 9.66
CA GLY A 31 9.07 -5.78 8.28
C GLY A 31 8.12 -4.72 7.75
N ALA A 32 7.46 -5.04 6.63
CA ALA A 32 6.46 -4.16 6.05
C ALA A 32 5.27 -4.05 7.02
N GLU A 33 5.00 -2.83 7.49
CA GLU A 33 3.88 -2.55 8.36
C GLU A 33 2.60 -2.35 7.53
N PRO A 34 1.43 -2.79 8.03
CA PRO A 34 0.16 -2.56 7.37
C PRO A 34 -0.19 -1.07 7.32
N LEU A 35 -0.79 -0.66 6.20
CA LEU A 35 -1.27 0.71 6.02
C LEU A 35 -2.51 0.95 6.91
N SER A 36 -2.32 1.77 7.93
CA SER A 36 -3.32 2.13 8.93
C SER A 36 -4.28 3.22 8.46
N MET A 37 -5.45 3.32 9.11
CA MET A 37 -6.40 4.43 8.88
C MET A 37 -5.76 5.80 9.15
N THR A 38 -4.87 5.87 10.15
CA THR A 38 -4.17 7.11 10.52
C THR A 38 -3.23 7.56 9.40
N GLU A 39 -2.51 6.64 8.77
CA GLU A 39 -1.62 6.95 7.64
C GLU A 39 -2.40 7.41 6.42
N MET A 40 -3.53 6.77 6.11
CA MET A 40 -4.42 7.25 5.05
C MET A 40 -4.95 8.65 5.35
N ALA A 41 -5.34 8.92 6.61
CA ALA A 41 -5.79 10.24 7.03
C ALA A 41 -4.68 11.31 6.93
N HIS A 42 -3.46 10.98 7.34
CA HIS A 42 -2.31 11.87 7.20
C HIS A 42 -1.94 12.12 5.74
N TRP A 43 -1.99 11.08 4.90
CA TRP A 43 -1.73 11.22 3.47
C TRP A 43 -2.74 12.15 2.81
N MET A 44 -4.05 11.95 3.05
CA MET A 44 -5.09 12.87 2.57
C MET A 44 -4.87 14.31 3.04
N ALA A 45 -4.45 14.50 4.30
CA ALA A 45 -4.15 15.83 4.84
C ALA A 45 -2.93 16.49 4.19
N LEU A 46 -1.93 15.70 3.75
CA LEU A 46 -0.72 16.19 3.12
C LEU A 46 -0.88 16.47 1.62
N THR A 47 -1.62 15.63 0.90
CA THR A 47 -1.80 15.77 -0.56
C THR A 47 -3.01 16.63 -0.92
N GLY A 48 -4.00 16.72 -0.03
CA GLY A 48 -5.29 17.33 -0.32
C GLY A 48 -6.25 16.42 -1.08
N ASP A 49 -5.85 15.18 -1.36
CA ASP A 49 -6.72 14.18 -1.98
C ASP A 49 -7.77 13.64 -1.00
N ILE A 50 -8.89 13.15 -1.53
CA ILE A 50 -10.00 12.61 -0.75
C ILE A 50 -10.20 11.14 -1.11
N LEU A 51 -10.08 10.26 -0.10
CA LEU A 51 -10.46 8.84 -0.21
C LEU A 51 -11.91 8.62 0.24
N ARG A 52 -12.72 8.08 -0.65
CA ARG A 52 -14.08 7.59 -0.42
C ARG A 52 -14.07 6.23 0.27
N ARG A 53 -15.21 5.84 0.82
CA ARG A 53 -15.33 4.61 1.64
C ARG A 53 -15.02 3.33 0.86
N GLU A 54 -15.36 3.29 -0.43
CA GLU A 54 -15.08 2.20 -1.35
C GLU A 54 -13.60 2.14 -1.71
N GLU A 55 -12.97 3.29 -1.95
CA GLU A 55 -11.54 3.39 -2.26
C GLU A 55 -10.69 2.94 -1.07
N ILE A 56 -11.06 3.33 0.16
CA ILE A 56 -10.41 2.83 1.38
C ILE A 56 -10.47 1.30 1.44
N ARG A 57 -11.60 0.68 1.06
CA ARG A 57 -11.71 -0.79 1.03
C ARG A 57 -10.79 -1.42 -0.03
N ILE A 58 -10.68 -0.79 -1.20
CA ILE A 58 -9.81 -1.25 -2.29
C ILE A 58 -8.34 -1.14 -1.86
N ILE A 59 -7.91 0.03 -1.36
CA ILE A 59 -6.55 0.27 -0.86
C ILE A 59 -6.16 -0.75 0.22
N ARG A 60 -7.07 -1.06 1.15
CA ARG A 60 -6.82 -2.10 2.17
C ARG A 60 -6.64 -3.49 1.56
N SER A 61 -7.46 -3.86 0.58
CA SER A 61 -7.30 -5.13 -0.12
C SER A 61 -5.98 -5.21 -0.88
N MET A 62 -5.51 -4.09 -1.44
CA MET A 62 -4.20 -4.01 -2.08
C MET A 62 -3.06 -4.15 -1.06
N ASP A 63 -3.19 -3.53 0.12
CA ASP A 63 -2.22 -3.65 1.19
C ASP A 63 -2.08 -5.09 1.70
N ASP A 64 -3.21 -5.77 1.95
CA ASP A 64 -3.24 -7.19 2.35
C ASP A 64 -2.53 -8.07 1.31
N ALA A 65 -2.82 -7.86 0.02
CA ALA A 65 -2.21 -8.60 -1.08
C ALA A 65 -0.69 -8.37 -1.15
N TYR A 66 -0.23 -7.13 -0.95
CA TYR A 66 1.19 -6.84 -0.90
C TYR A 66 1.87 -7.50 0.30
N LEU A 67 1.28 -7.40 1.50
CA LEU A 67 1.89 -7.97 2.70
C LEU A 67 2.06 -9.48 2.55
N ALA A 68 1.08 -10.16 1.95
CA ALA A 68 1.18 -11.56 1.58
C ALA A 68 2.32 -11.83 0.58
N ALA A 69 2.47 -10.97 -0.44
CA ALA A 69 3.55 -11.09 -1.42
C ALA A 69 4.94 -10.91 -0.78
N VAL A 70 5.12 -9.91 0.09
CA VAL A 70 6.36 -9.67 0.82
C VAL A 70 6.68 -10.82 1.77
N ALA A 71 5.69 -11.34 2.50
CA ALA A 71 5.89 -12.48 3.39
C ALA A 71 6.37 -13.72 2.61
N ARG A 72 5.77 -13.98 1.44
CA ARG A 72 6.19 -15.06 0.54
C ARG A 72 7.63 -14.86 0.06
N GLU A 73 7.96 -13.67 -0.43
CA GLU A 73 9.32 -13.36 -0.91
C GLU A 73 10.37 -13.54 0.18
N ARG A 74 10.06 -13.13 1.42
CA ARG A 74 10.93 -13.34 2.59
C ARG A 74 11.15 -14.81 2.91
N ALA A 75 10.08 -15.62 2.89
CA ALA A 75 10.18 -17.06 3.10
C ALA A 75 11.08 -17.71 2.06
N GLU A 76 10.86 -17.39 0.78
CA GLU A 76 11.69 -17.89 -0.32
C GLU A 76 13.16 -17.44 -0.21
N ALA A 77 13.42 -16.19 0.20
CA ALA A 77 14.77 -15.69 0.40
C ALA A 77 15.49 -16.40 1.57
N ALA A 78 14.76 -16.71 2.64
CA ALA A 78 15.29 -17.48 3.76
C ALA A 78 15.66 -18.92 3.33
N GLU A 79 14.83 -19.56 2.50
CA GLU A 79 15.09 -20.89 1.95
C GLU A 79 16.28 -20.95 0.97
N ARG A 80 16.60 -19.84 0.29
CA ARG A 80 17.80 -19.72 -0.58
C ARG A 80 19.09 -19.46 0.19
N SER A 81 18.98 -18.96 1.42
CA SER A 81 20.13 -18.57 2.26
C SER A 81 20.79 -19.67 3.14
N PRO A 82 20.38 -20.96 3.19
CA PRO A 82 20.99 -21.93 4.11
C PRO A 82 22.36 -22.45 3.65
N ASN A 83 22.90 -22.01 2.51
CA ASN A 83 24.14 -22.57 1.93
C ASN A 83 25.34 -21.61 1.87
N ARG A 84 25.35 -20.52 2.64
CA ARG A 84 26.56 -19.69 2.78
C ARG A 84 27.37 -20.17 4.00
N LYS A 85 28.14 -21.24 3.80
CA LYS A 85 29.27 -21.61 4.67
C LYS A 85 30.43 -20.64 4.48
#